data_AF-A0A4S4ELI9-F1
#
_entry.id   AF-A0A4S4ELI9-F1
#
_cell.length_a   1.000
_cell.length_b   1.000
_cell.length_c   1.000
_cell.angle_alpha   90.00
_cell.angle_beta   90.00
_cell.angle_gamma   90.00
#
_symmetry.space_group_name_H-M   'P 1'
#
loop_
_entity.id
_entity.type
_entity.pdbx_description
1 polymer ?
#
loop_
_entity_poly.entity_id
_entity_poly.type
_entity_poly.pdbx_seq_one_letter_code
_entity_poly.pdbx_strand_id
1 'polypeptide(L)'
;MEHNQLDIPHLSEVNNNSGFRVSFRKNTGLIGQSDGFIVTAATSLWLPLSSQALFGFFRDEKMRAQWDVLSNGNPSQEIASISYGNHPENRISILQFSFFFTAAASIGLAAIVISQLYLLVSHQLELRAWSLC
;
A
#
# COMPACT_ATOMS: atom_id res chain seq x y z
N MET A 1 -37.86 15.68 -13.16
CA MET A 1 -36.83 16.47 -12.47
C MET A 1 -36.00 15.47 -11.69
N GLU A 2 -34.70 15.46 -12.00
CA GLU A 2 -33.75 14.38 -11.73
C GLU A 2 -33.67 13.99 -10.26
N HIS A 3 -33.49 12.68 -10.07
CA HIS A 3 -33.13 12.05 -8.80
C HIS A 3 -31.79 12.61 -8.33
N ASN A 4 -31.85 13.62 -7.47
CA ASN A 4 -30.69 14.17 -6.81
C ASN A 4 -30.31 13.28 -5.63
N GLN A 5 -29.68 12.15 -5.92
CA GLN A 5 -29.04 11.30 -4.93
C GLN A 5 -27.53 11.31 -5.19
N LEU A 6 -26.87 12.37 -4.72
CA LEU A 6 -25.41 12.41 -4.60
C LEU A 6 -25.02 11.88 -3.20
N ASP A 7 -25.41 10.64 -2.91
CA ASP A 7 -24.94 9.93 -1.71
C ASP A 7 -23.66 9.17 -2.07
N ILE A 8 -22.48 9.72 -1.77
CA ILE A 8 -21.34 8.86 -1.45
C ILE A 8 -20.58 9.41 -0.22
N PRO A 9 -21.07 9.09 0.99
CA PRO A 9 -20.25 8.69 2.11
C PRO A 9 -20.33 7.16 2.23
N HIS A 10 -20.16 6.44 1.13
CA HIS A 10 -19.93 5.00 1.19
C HIS A 10 -18.42 4.81 1.27
N LEU A 11 -17.93 4.54 2.49
CA LEU A 11 -16.92 3.48 2.65
C LEU A 11 -17.51 2.27 1.90
N SER A 12 -17.28 2.18 0.60
CA SER A 12 -17.46 0.94 -0.14
C SER A 12 -16.32 0.05 0.31
N GLU A 13 -16.39 -0.35 1.58
CA GLU A 13 -15.67 -1.48 2.10
C GLU A 13 -16.09 -2.62 1.16
N VAL A 14 -15.26 -2.88 0.16
CA VAL A 14 -15.33 -4.09 -0.65
C VAL A 14 -14.97 -5.19 0.34
N ASN A 15 -15.97 -5.62 1.11
CA ASN A 15 -15.73 -6.39 2.31
C ASN A 15 -15.36 -7.82 1.99
N ASN A 16 -15.87 -8.47 0.97
CA ASN A 16 -16.32 -9.85 1.19
C ASN A 16 -15.18 -10.86 1.51
N ASN A 17 -14.97 -11.14 2.80
CA ASN A 17 -14.26 -12.30 3.37
C ASN A 17 -12.73 -12.42 3.20
N SER A 18 -12.02 -11.44 2.63
CA SER A 18 -10.59 -11.58 2.28
C SER A 18 -9.58 -10.80 3.15
N GLY A 19 -10.06 -10.03 4.15
CA GLY A 19 -9.20 -9.22 5.04
C GLY A 19 -8.60 -7.95 4.40
N PHE A 20 -8.92 -7.69 3.14
CA PHE A 20 -8.54 -6.47 2.41
C PHE A 20 -9.67 -5.44 2.47
N ARG A 21 -9.35 -4.20 2.82
CA ARG A 21 -10.29 -3.08 2.89
C ARG A 21 -9.85 -2.02 1.89
N VAL A 22 -10.75 -1.65 0.98
CA VAL A 22 -10.53 -0.51 0.07
C VAL A 22 -11.61 0.51 0.34
N SER A 23 -11.27 1.80 0.29
CA SER A 23 -12.20 2.90 0.32
C SER A 23 -11.86 3.88 -0.79
N PHE A 24 -12.89 4.43 -1.43
CA PHE A 24 -12.77 5.47 -2.44
C PHE A 24 -13.47 6.70 -1.93
N ARG A 25 -12.78 7.85 -1.93
CA ARG A 25 -13.41 9.14 -1.68
C ARG A 25 -13.26 10.02 -2.91
N LYS A 26 -14.35 10.65 -3.33
CA LYS A 26 -14.30 11.70 -4.35
C LYS A 26 -13.83 12.99 -3.66
N ASN A 27 -12.80 13.61 -4.22
CA ASN A 27 -12.27 14.87 -3.74
C ASN A 27 -12.75 16.00 -4.65
N THR A 28 -13.91 16.56 -4.32
CA THR A 28 -14.49 17.71 -5.03
C THR A 28 -14.53 18.91 -4.11
N GLY A 29 -13.84 20.00 -4.47
CA GLY A 29 -14.24 21.35 -4.03
C GLY A 29 -13.52 21.98 -2.83
N LEU A 30 -12.34 21.51 -2.42
CA LEU A 30 -11.49 22.27 -1.49
C LEU A 30 -10.43 23.07 -2.25
N ILE A 31 -10.35 24.38 -1.97
CA ILE A 31 -9.33 25.27 -2.54
C ILE A 31 -7.94 24.69 -2.21
N GLY A 32 -7.15 24.39 -3.24
CA GLY A 32 -5.80 23.83 -3.11
C GLY A 32 -5.69 22.31 -3.26
N GLN A 33 -6.79 21.59 -3.44
CA GLN A 33 -6.75 20.15 -3.75
C GLN A 33 -7.13 19.88 -5.20
N SER A 34 -6.48 18.91 -5.85
CA SER A 34 -6.82 18.51 -7.21
C SER A 34 -8.15 17.74 -7.22
N ASP A 35 -9.03 18.10 -8.14
CA ASP A 35 -10.27 17.35 -8.39
C ASP A 35 -9.93 15.92 -8.82
N GLY A 36 -10.55 14.91 -8.20
CA GLY A 36 -10.22 13.52 -8.47
C GLY A 36 -10.73 12.53 -7.43
N PHE A 37 -10.28 11.27 -7.54
CA PHE A 37 -10.57 10.21 -6.57
C PHE A 37 -9.35 9.90 -5.73
N ILE A 38 -9.54 9.73 -4.43
CA ILE A 38 -8.52 9.23 -3.53
C ILE A 38 -8.90 7.81 -3.13
N VAL A 39 -8.02 6.88 -3.45
CA VAL A 39 -8.16 5.46 -3.13
C VAL A 39 -7.31 5.17 -1.90
N THR A 40 -7.85 4.45 -0.93
CA THR A 40 -7.12 3.97 0.24
C THR A 40 -7.35 2.48 0.36
N ALA A 41 -6.27 1.71 0.45
CA ALA A 41 -6.29 0.28 0.63
C ALA A 41 -5.52 -0.09 1.89
N ALA A 42 -6.07 -0.99 2.69
CA ALA A 42 -5.47 -1.49 3.91
C ALA A 42 -5.73 -3.00 4.04
N THR A 43 -4.77 -3.72 4.60
CA THR A 43 -4.94 -5.12 4.98
C THR A 43 -4.52 -5.31 6.43
N SER A 44 -5.05 -6.32 7.09
CA SER A 44 -4.70 -6.66 8.47
C SER A 44 -4.39 -8.15 8.56
N LEU A 45 -3.36 -8.47 9.32
CA LEU A 45 -2.85 -9.82 9.49
C LEU A 45 -2.59 -10.07 10.98
N TRP A 46 -2.84 -11.30 11.43
CA TRP A 46 -2.54 -11.73 12.79
C TRP A 46 -1.24 -12.52 12.79
N LEU A 47 -0.27 -12.13 13.63
CA LEU A 47 1.00 -12.85 13.76
C LEU A 47 1.19 -13.32 15.21
N PRO A 48 1.83 -14.49 15.41
CA PRO A 48 2.24 -14.96 16.71
C PRO A 48 3.52 -14.25 17.19
N LEU A 49 3.58 -12.92 17.06
CA LEU A 49 4.72 -12.08 17.41
C LEU A 49 4.27 -10.87 18.23
N SER A 50 5.10 -10.40 19.15
CA SER A 50 4.80 -9.19 19.92
C SER A 50 4.86 -7.95 19.02
N SER A 51 4.08 -6.93 19.36
CA SER A 51 4.10 -5.64 18.63
C SER A 51 5.48 -4.99 18.68
N GLN A 52 6.23 -5.17 19.77
CA GLN A 52 7.60 -4.66 19.91
C GLN A 52 8.57 -5.34 18.95
N ALA A 53 8.47 -6.67 18.77
CA ALA A 53 9.31 -7.40 17.82
C ALA A 53 9.01 -6.96 16.38
N LEU A 54 7.72 -6.82 16.02
CA LEU A 54 7.30 -6.35 14.71
C LEU A 54 7.75 -4.91 14.45
N PHE A 55 7.57 -4.02 15.42
CA PHE A 55 8.02 -2.63 15.31
C PHE A 55 9.54 -2.55 15.14
N GLY A 56 10.29 -3.36 15.89
CA GLY A 56 11.74 -3.50 15.73
C GLY A 56 12.12 -3.95 14.32
N PHE A 57 11.44 -4.98 13.78
CA PHE A 57 11.66 -5.49 12.43
C PHE A 57 11.39 -4.44 11.34
N PHE A 58 10.25 -3.73 11.40
CA PHE A 58 9.92 -2.71 10.39
C PHE A 58 10.83 -1.49 10.43
N ARG A 59 11.40 -1.18 11.58
CA ARG A 59 12.27 -0.02 11.76
C ARG A 59 13.74 -0.32 11.47
N ASP A 60 14.16 -1.59 11.54
CA ASP A 60 15.53 -1.97 11.22
C ASP A 60 15.83 -1.74 9.73
N GLU A 61 16.72 -0.79 9.46
CA GLU A 61 17.17 -0.42 8.11
C GLU A 61 17.72 -1.62 7.33
N LYS A 62 18.33 -2.59 8.01
CA LYS A 62 18.96 -3.76 7.38
C LYS A 62 17.92 -4.77 6.92
N MET A 63 16.75 -4.74 7.54
CA MET A 63 15.61 -5.62 7.20
C MET A 63 14.71 -4.98 6.15
N ARG A 64 14.92 -3.71 5.78
CA ARG A 64 14.06 -2.96 4.84
C ARG A 64 13.89 -3.67 3.49
N ALA A 65 14.99 -4.23 2.98
CA ALA A 65 15.02 -4.99 1.72
C ALA A 65 14.10 -6.21 1.70
N GLN A 66 13.73 -6.76 2.86
CA GLN A 66 12.93 -7.97 2.96
C GLN A 66 11.42 -7.73 2.81
N TRP A 67 10.96 -6.50 3.04
CA TRP A 67 9.52 -6.22 3.12
C TRP A 67 9.08 -4.97 2.35
N ASP A 68 9.97 -4.00 2.14
CA ASP A 68 9.64 -2.80 1.36
C ASP A 68 9.92 -3.04 -0.12
N VAL A 69 8.86 -3.24 -0.90
CA VAL A 69 8.96 -3.41 -2.35
C VAL A 69 9.70 -2.26 -3.05
N LEU A 70 9.64 -1.05 -2.49
CA LEU A 70 10.31 0.14 -3.05
C LEU A 70 11.83 0.11 -2.85
N SER A 71 12.33 -0.67 -1.90
CA SER A 71 13.76 -0.90 -1.74
C SER A 71 14.36 -1.66 -2.92
N ASN A 72 13.54 -2.42 -3.66
CA ASN A 72 13.98 -3.31 -4.74
C ASN A 72 15.13 -4.25 -4.31
N GLY A 73 15.11 -4.71 -3.06
CA GLY A 73 16.14 -5.58 -2.49
C GLY A 73 17.48 -4.88 -2.21
N ASN A 74 17.58 -3.57 -2.44
CA ASN A 74 18.81 -2.83 -2.19
C ASN A 74 19.01 -2.58 -0.69
N PRO A 75 20.26 -2.67 -0.18
CA PRO A 75 20.55 -2.29 1.18
C PRO A 75 20.31 -0.78 1.37
N SER A 76 19.80 -0.43 2.54
CA SER A 76 19.66 0.96 2.98
C SER A 76 20.56 1.27 4.17
N GLN A 77 20.96 2.52 4.27
CA GLN A 77 21.68 3.08 5.41
C GLN A 77 20.96 4.33 5.91
N GLU A 78 20.79 4.45 7.23
CA GLU A 78 20.35 5.67 7.88
C GLU A 78 21.44 6.74 7.79
N ILE A 79 21.09 7.87 7.19
CA ILE A 79 21.99 9.03 7.03
C ILE A 79 21.63 10.17 7.98
N ALA A 80 20.43 10.16 8.55
CA ALA A 80 19.99 11.08 9.58
C ALA A 80 18.79 10.49 10.33
N SER A 81 18.62 10.87 11.60
CA SER A 81 17.41 10.58 12.35
C SER A 81 16.97 11.75 13.22
N ILE A 82 15.66 11.82 13.43
CA ILE A 82 15.00 12.82 14.26
C ILE A 82 14.18 12.06 15.30
N SER A 83 14.55 12.19 16.57
CA SER A 83 13.78 11.62 17.68
C SER A 83 12.46 12.37 17.86
N TYR A 84 11.38 11.64 18.18
CA TYR A 84 10.05 12.20 18.36
C TYR A 84 9.41 11.74 19.67
N GLY A 85 9.23 12.67 20.61
CA GLY A 85 8.61 12.41 21.90
C GLY A 85 9.55 11.76 22.92
N ASN A 86 8.96 11.22 24.01
CA ASN A 86 9.72 10.73 25.17
C ASN A 86 10.17 9.27 25.04
N HIS A 87 9.66 8.53 24.05
CA HIS A 87 10.02 7.14 23.85
C HIS A 87 11.24 7.06 22.93
N PRO A 88 12.39 6.52 23.38
CA PRO A 88 13.63 6.50 22.59
C PRO A 88 13.48 5.83 21.23
N GLU A 89 12.56 4.88 21.14
CA GLU A 89 12.31 4.10 19.93
C GLU A 89 11.52 4.86 18.85
N ASN A 90 10.88 5.98 19.20
CA ASN A 90 10.14 6.82 18.27
C ASN A 90 11.10 7.77 17.56
N ARG A 91 11.43 7.44 16.31
CA ARG A 91 12.27 8.28 15.47
C ARG A 91 11.80 8.26 14.03
N ILE A 92 12.10 9.34 13.32
CA ILE A 92 12.00 9.44 11.88
C ILE A 92 13.40 9.25 11.34
N SER A 93 13.60 8.25 10.47
CA SER A 93 14.89 7.94 9.85
C SER A 93 14.89 8.33 8.38
N ILE A 94 15.93 9.03 7.94
CA ILE A 94 16.22 9.30 6.53
C ILE A 94 17.14 8.20 6.04
N LEU A 95 16.65 7.39 5.10
CA LEU A 95 17.38 6.26 4.54
C LEU A 95 17.90 6.60 3.15
N GLN A 96 19.17 6.28 2.91
CA GLN A 96 19.79 6.27 1.59
C GLN A 96 19.90 4.84 1.09
N PHE A 97 19.40 4.55 -0.11
CA PHE A 97 19.52 3.25 -0.76
C PHE A 97 20.74 3.20 -1.68
N SER A 98 21.53 2.13 -1.59
CA SER A 98 22.61 1.87 -2.54
C SER A 98 22.04 1.16 -3.77
N PHE A 99 21.80 1.90 -4.86
CA PHE A 99 21.35 1.31 -6.10
C PHE A 99 22.51 0.58 -6.79
N PHE A 100 22.55 -0.74 -6.68
CA PHE A 100 23.35 -1.56 -7.57
C PHE A 100 22.54 -1.79 -8.84
N PHE A 101 22.78 -0.97 -9.88
CA PHE A 101 22.20 -1.24 -11.20
C PHE A 101 22.78 -2.56 -11.74
N THR A 102 22.07 -3.67 -11.52
CA THR A 102 22.15 -4.79 -12.45
C THR A 102 21.12 -4.51 -13.55
N ALA A 103 21.60 -4.24 -14.77
CA ALA A 103 20.81 -3.78 -15.91
C ALA A 103 19.67 -4.74 -16.36
N ALA A 104 19.44 -5.86 -15.67
CA ALA A 104 18.53 -6.91 -16.09
C ALA A 104 17.21 -7.01 -15.27
N ALA A 105 17.05 -6.34 -14.12
CA ALA A 105 15.96 -6.68 -13.19
C ALA A 105 14.72 -5.76 -13.21
N SER A 106 14.80 -4.54 -13.77
CA SER A 106 13.74 -3.53 -13.61
C SER A 106 12.47 -3.77 -14.45
N ILE A 107 12.54 -4.59 -15.50
CA ILE A 107 11.38 -4.91 -16.35
C ILE A 107 10.55 -6.06 -15.74
N GLY A 108 11.18 -6.95 -14.98
CA GLY A 108 10.52 -8.16 -14.45
C GLY A 108 9.47 -7.88 -13.36
N LEU A 109 9.75 -6.98 -12.43
CA LEU A 109 8.89 -6.78 -11.25
C LEU A 109 7.65 -5.91 -11.54
N ALA A 110 7.77 -4.88 -12.38
CA ALA A 110 6.60 -4.14 -12.85
C ALA A 110 5.67 -5.08 -13.65
N ALA A 111 6.23 -5.96 -14.49
CA ALA A 111 5.46 -6.99 -15.18
C ALA A 111 4.81 -7.97 -14.20
N ILE A 112 5.47 -8.38 -13.11
CA ILE A 112 4.87 -9.26 -12.09
C ILE A 112 3.74 -8.55 -11.34
N VAL A 113 3.92 -7.32 -10.87
CA VAL A 113 2.85 -6.58 -10.17
C VAL A 113 1.68 -6.30 -11.11
N ILE A 114 1.93 -5.92 -12.36
CA ILE A 114 0.89 -5.73 -13.38
C ILE A 114 0.23 -7.06 -13.72
N SER A 115 0.97 -8.17 -13.78
CA SER A 115 0.41 -9.51 -14.05
C SER A 115 -0.42 -10.04 -12.89
N GLN A 116 0.02 -9.82 -11.65
CA GLN A 116 -0.74 -10.17 -10.45
C GLN A 116 -2.01 -9.34 -10.35
N LEU A 117 -1.94 -8.04 -10.68
CA LEU A 117 -3.10 -7.17 -10.76
C LEU A 117 -4.03 -7.55 -11.93
N TYR A 118 -3.50 -7.92 -13.09
CA TYR A 118 -4.26 -8.35 -14.27
C TYR A 118 -4.97 -9.69 -14.07
N LEU A 119 -4.29 -10.68 -13.47
CA LEU A 119 -4.90 -11.96 -13.10
C LEU A 119 -6.00 -11.76 -12.05
N LEU A 120 -5.77 -10.88 -11.08
CA LEU A 120 -6.79 -10.52 -10.10
C LEU A 120 -8.01 -9.88 -10.76
N VAL A 121 -7.81 -8.95 -11.72
CA VAL A 121 -8.91 -8.28 -12.43
C VAL A 121 -9.65 -9.23 -13.37
N SER A 122 -8.94 -10.09 -14.11
CA SER A 122 -9.52 -11.02 -15.09
C SER A 122 -10.37 -12.10 -14.41
N HIS A 123 -9.86 -12.66 -13.30
CA HIS A 123 -10.61 -13.63 -12.50
C HIS A 123 -11.90 -13.01 -11.92
N GLN A 124 -11.87 -11.73 -11.55
CA GLN A 124 -13.07 -11.02 -11.06
C GLN A 124 -14.09 -10.72 -12.18
N LEU A 125 -13.64 -10.54 -13.43
CA LEU A 125 -14.50 -10.34 -14.60
C LEU A 125 -15.17 -11.65 -15.04
N GLU A 126 -14.44 -12.76 -15.06
CA GLU A 126 -15.02 -14.08 -15.40
C GLU A 126 -16.07 -14.49 -14.36
N LEU A 127 -15.79 -14.38 -13.07
CA LEU A 127 -16.76 -14.70 -12.02
C LEU A 127 -18.06 -13.87 -12.12
N ARG A 128 -17.97 -12.63 -12.62
CA ARG A 128 -19.14 -11.78 -12.88
C ARG A 128 -19.91 -12.20 -14.13
N ALA A 129 -19.23 -12.62 -15.20
CA ALA A 129 -19.88 -13.13 -16.41
C ALA A 129 -20.68 -14.41 -16.16
N TRP A 130 -20.19 -15.30 -15.29
CA TRP A 130 -20.92 -16.52 -14.89
C TRP A 130 -22.08 -16.27 -13.92
N SER A 131 -22.15 -15.11 -13.26
CA SER A 131 -23.26 -14.74 -12.37
C SER A 131 -24.45 -14.06 -13.07
N LEU A 132 -24.31 -13.76 -14.37
CA LEU A 132 -25.31 -13.07 -15.20
C LEU A 132 -25.95 -13.98 -16.27
N CYS A 133 -25.63 -15.28 -16.27
CA CYS A 133 -26.26 -16.31 -17.10
C CYS A 133 -27.13 -17.24 -16.25
#